data_AF-A0A829R4P2-F1
#
_entry.id   AF-A0A829R4P2-F1
#
_cell.length_a   1.000
_cell.length_b   1.000
_cell.length_c   1.000
_cell.angle_alpha   90.00
_cell.angle_beta   90.00
_cell.angle_gamma   90.00
#
_symmetry.space_group_name_H-M   'P 1'
#
loop_
_entity.id
_entity.type
_entity.pdbx_description
1 polymer ?
#
loop_
_entity_poly.entity_id
_entity_poly.type
_entity_poly.pdbx_seq_one_letter_code
_entity_poly.pdbx_strand_id
1 'polypeptide(L)' 'MTMNLVRTTDPECVVFGGGVMQSDYFWNLFQSYLQSNTIRFVSKGIVRTTVSSKEVGLIGAAFIGQSALIEKSAIH' A
#
# COMPACT_ATOMS: atom_id res chain seq x y z
N MET A 1 -5.21 -10.95 8.00
CA MET A 1 -5.73 -9.59 8.26
C MET A 1 -6.08 -8.83 6.98
N THR A 2 -5.25 -8.84 5.94
CA THR A 2 -5.48 -8.11 4.67
C THR A 2 -6.86 -8.33 4.06
N MET A 3 -7.31 -9.58 4.01
CA MET A 3 -8.63 -9.96 3.49
C MET A 3 -9.82 -9.37 4.28
N ASN A 4 -9.65 -9.06 5.56
CA ASN A 4 -10.70 -8.41 6.34
C ASN A 4 -10.72 -6.91 6.02
N LEU A 5 -9.55 -6.29 5.90
CA LEU A 5 -9.44 -4.89 5.51
C LEU A 5 -10.03 -4.65 4.12
N VAL A 6 -9.72 -5.53 3.16
CA VAL A 6 -10.31 -5.49 1.81
C VAL A 6 -11.85 -5.51 1.86
N ARG A 7 -12.45 -6.33 2.72
CA ARG A 7 -13.92 -6.38 2.88
C ARG A 7 -14.50 -5.11 3.49
N THR A 8 -13.75 -4.42 4.35
CA THR A 8 -14.23 -3.23 5.06
C THR A 8 -14.05 -1.96 4.23
N THR A 9 -12.94 -1.82 3.51
CA THR A 9 -12.58 -0.57 2.83
C THR A 9 -12.77 -0.61 1.32
N ASP A 10 -13.01 -1.79 0.74
CA ASP A 10 -13.15 -2.03 -0.71
C ASP A 10 -12.11 -1.30 -1.57
N PRO A 11 -10.80 -1.52 -1.33
CA PRO A 11 -9.77 -0.78 -2.01
C PRO A 11 -9.57 -1.30 -3.44
N GLU A 12 -9.32 -0.39 -4.38
CA GLU A 12 -8.95 -0.76 -5.76
C GLU A 12 -7.55 -1.40 -5.84
N CYS A 13 -6.66 -1.12 -4.89
CA CYS A 13 -5.28 -1.64 -4.84
C CYS A 13 -4.84 -1.87 -3.40
N VAL A 14 -4.05 -2.93 -3.15
CA VAL A 14 -3.34 -3.12 -1.88
C VAL A 14 -1.83 -3.17 -2.15
N VAL A 15 -1.08 -2.29 -1.50
CA VAL A 15 0.37 -2.21 -1.64
C VAL A 15 1.03 -2.74 -0.36
N PHE A 16 1.87 -3.76 -0.47
CA PHE A 16 2.65 -4.31 0.63
C PHE A 16 4.05 -3.70 0.70
N GLY A 17 4.37 -3.12 1.85
CA GLY A 17 5.71 -2.64 2.18
C GLY A 17 6.44 -3.49 3.23
N GLY A 18 7.60 -2.99 3.67
CA GLY A 18 8.43 -3.63 4.70
C GLY A 18 9.34 -4.74 4.16
N GLY A 19 10.48 -4.94 4.83
CA GLY A 19 11.53 -5.84 4.35
C GLY A 19 11.12 -7.32 4.28
N VAL A 20 10.19 -7.78 5.11
CA VAL A 20 9.73 -9.18 5.12
C VAL A 20 8.98 -9.51 3.82
N MET A 21 8.16 -8.60 3.32
CA MET A 21 7.37 -8.79 2.08
C MET A 21 8.22 -8.74 0.81
N GLN A 22 9.49 -8.34 0.91
CA GLN A 22 10.44 -8.38 -0.20
C GLN A 22 11.01 -9.78 -0.43
N SER A 23 10.88 -10.70 0.54
CA SER A 23 11.27 -12.10 0.34
C SER A 23 10.31 -12.80 -0.61
N ASP A 24 10.82 -13.36 -1.71
CA ASP A 24 10.00 -14.11 -2.67
C ASP A 24 9.31 -15.33 -2.05
N TYR A 25 9.98 -16.02 -1.12
CA TYR A 25 9.39 -17.12 -0.38
C TYR A 25 8.14 -16.68 0.40
N PHE A 26 8.28 -15.60 1.18
CA PHE A 26 7.18 -15.08 1.98
C PHE A 26 6.06 -14.54 1.08
N TRP A 27 6.40 -13.87 -0.01
CA TRP A 27 5.45 -13.34 -0.98
C TRP A 27 4.60 -14.44 -1.62
N ASN A 28 5.22 -15.54 -2.04
CA ASN A 28 4.52 -16.68 -2.62
C ASN A 28 3.62 -17.39 -1.59
N LEU A 29 4.14 -17.57 -0.37
CA LEU A 29 3.36 -18.13 0.74
C LEU A 29 2.13 -17.26 1.05
N PHE A 30 2.32 -15.95 1.17
CA PHE A 30 1.23 -15.00 1.37
C PHE A 30 0.17 -15.09 0.26
N GLN A 31 0.60 -15.11 -1.01
CA GLN A 31 -0.32 -15.23 -2.13
C GLN A 31 -1.12 -16.53 -2.12
N SER A 32 -0.52 -17.64 -1.67
CA SER A 32 -1.23 -18.93 -1.57
C SER A 32 -2.39 -18.93 -0.57
N TYR A 33 -2.39 -18.02 0.40
CA TYR A 33 -3.48 -17.87 1.37
C TYR A 33 -4.56 -16.85 0.94
N LEU A 34 -4.39 -16.17 -0.20
CA LEU A 34 -5.38 -15.23 -0.70
C LEU A 34 -6.56 -15.97 -1.31
N GLN A 35 -7.76 -15.66 -0.83
CA GLN A 35 -9.00 -16.16 -1.41
C GLN A 35 -9.46 -15.25 -2.55
N SER A 36 -9.55 -15.81 -3.76
CA SER A 36 -9.98 -15.10 -4.98
C SER A 36 -11.30 -14.33 -4.82
N ASN A 37 -12.29 -14.92 -4.15
CA ASN A 37 -13.59 -14.28 -3.89
C ASN A 37 -13.48 -13.00 -3.05
N THR A 38 -12.50 -12.94 -2.16
CA THR A 38 -12.32 -11.79 -1.26
C THR A 38 -11.67 -10.61 -1.97
N ILE A 39 -10.77 -10.89 -2.91
CA ILE A 39 -9.97 -9.87 -3.60
C ILE A 39 -10.56 -9.49 -4.97
N ARG A 40 -11.74 -9.99 -5.32
CA ARG A 40 -12.37 -9.84 -6.66
C ARG A 40 -12.55 -8.39 -7.13
N PHE A 41 -12.63 -7.43 -6.21
CA PHE A 41 -12.81 -6.01 -6.50
C PHE A 41 -11.52 -5.18 -6.37
N VAL A 42 -10.41 -5.82 -6.01
CA VAL A 42 -9.09 -5.18 -5.99
C VAL A 42 -8.56 -5.14 -7.44
N SER A 43 -9.12 -4.25 -8.25
CA SER A 43 -8.93 -4.18 -9.71
C SER A 43 -7.49 -3.93 -10.14
N LYS A 44 -6.72 -3.16 -9.37
CA LYS A 44 -5.28 -2.92 -9.58
C LYS A 44 -4.40 -3.98 -8.91
N GLY A 45 -5.02 -4.96 -8.27
CA GLY A 45 -4.36 -6.10 -7.66
C GLY A 45 -3.66 -5.80 -6.34
N ILE A 46 -2.97 -6.83 -5.86
CA ILE A 46 -2.15 -6.80 -4.65
C ILE A 46 -0.68 -6.81 -5.07
N VAL A 47 0.05 -5.74 -4.76
CA VAL A 47 1.40 -5.49 -5.30
C VAL A 47 2.42 -5.26 -4.19
N ARG A 48 3.70 -5.48 -4.50
CA ARG A 48 4.83 -5.09 -3.64
C ARG A 48 5.19 -3.63 -3.92
N THR A 49 5.55 -2.90 -2.87
CA THR A 49 6.10 -1.56 -3.04
C THR A 49 7.43 -1.61 -3.81
N THR A 50 7.61 -0.66 -4.71
CA THR A 50 8.86 -0.40 -5.41
C THR A 50 9.72 0.65 -4.70
N VAL A 51 9.14 1.36 -3.72
CA VAL A 51 9.84 2.38 -2.94
C VAL A 51 10.72 1.71 -1.88
N SER A 52 11.96 2.17 -1.77
CA SER A 52 12.90 1.73 -0.73
C SER A 52 12.26 1.82 0.66
N SER A 53 12.31 0.71 1.40
CA SER A 53 11.75 0.65 2.76
C SER A 53 12.44 1.62 3.72
N LYS A 54 13.66 2.09 3.42
CA LYS A 54 14.39 3.07 4.24
C LYS A 54 13.92 4.50 4.00
N GLU A 55 13.42 4.78 2.79
CA GLU A 55 13.12 6.14 2.34
C GLU A 55 11.61 6.43 2.33
N VAL A 56 10.76 5.39 2.28
CA VAL A 56 9.30 5.54 2.16
C VAL A 56 8.69 6.45 3.25
N GLY A 57 9.20 6.37 4.49
CA GLY A 57 8.75 7.23 5.58
C GLY A 57 9.17 8.69 5.39
N LEU A 58 10.40 8.93 4.93
CA LEU A 58 10.92 10.26 4.65
C LEU A 58 10.17 10.90 3.47
N ILE A 59 9.95 10.16 2.40
CA ILE A 59 9.19 10.61 1.22
C ILE A 59 7.76 10.96 1.62
N GLY A 60 7.11 10.10 2.41
CA GLY A 60 5.75 10.36 2.91
C GLY A 60 5.69 11.63 3.76
N ALA A 61 6.64 11.82 4.69
CA ALA A 61 6.71 13.02 5.52
C ALA A 61 6.94 14.30 4.68
N ALA A 62 7.84 14.24 3.69
CA ALA A 62 8.10 15.35 2.79
C ALA A 62 6.87 15.70 1.93
N PHE A 63 6.15 14.70 1.43
CA PHE A 63 4.92 14.89 0.65
C PHE A 63 3.81 15.58 1.47
N ILE A 64 3.63 15.18 2.73
CA ILE A 64 2.66 15.81 3.63
C ILE A 64 3.06 17.27 3.90
N GLY A 65 4.34 17.54 4.16
CA GLY A 65 4.84 18.90 4.35
C GLY A 65 4.60 19.80 3.13
N GLN A 66 4.92 19.29 1.93
CA GLN A 66 4.67 20.01 0.68
C GLN A 66 3.17 20.29 0.46
N SER A 67 2.31 19.29 0.69
CA SER A 67 0.87 19.41 0.52
C SER A 67 0.27 20.49 1.44
N ALA A 68 0.71 20.54 2.69
CA ALA A 68 0.28 21.56 3.65
C ALA A 68 0.72 22.99 3.25
N LEU A 69 1.89 23.14 2.63
CA LEU A 69 2.35 24.44 2.11
C LEU A 69 1.55 24.89 0.89
N ILE A 70 1.22 23.98 -0.01
CA ILE A 70 0.39 24.26 -1.19
C ILE A 70 -1.01 24.71 -0.75
N GLU A 71 -1.63 23.98 0.19
CA GLU A 71 -2.95 24.32 0.71
C GLU A 71 -2.97 25.72 1.34
N LYS A 72 -1.94 26.07 2.14
CA LYS A 72 -1.81 27.42 2.71
C LYS A 72 -1.60 28.52 1.67
N SER A 73 -0.93 28.20 0.57
CA SER A 73 -0.66 29.17 -0.51
C SER A 73 -1.89 29.40 -1.40
N ALA A 74 -2.86 28.48 -1.42
CA ALA A 74 -4.09 28.58 -2.20
C ALA A 74 -5.21 29.39 -1.51
N ILE A 75 -5.03 29.78 -0.25
CA ILE A 75 -6.00 30.56 0.55
C ILE A 75 -5.67 32.07 0.51
N HIS A 76 -4.57 32.46 -0.15
CA HIS A 76 -4.22 33.84 -0.49
C HIS A 76 -4.37 34.09 -2.00
#